data_AF-A0A1M5DT98-F1
#
_entry.id   AF-A0A1M5DT98-F1
#
_cell.length_a   1.000
_cell.length_b   1.000
_cell.length_c   1.000
_cell.angle_alpha   90.00
_cell.angle_beta   90.00
_cell.angle_gamma   90.00
#
_symmetry.space_group_name_H-M   'P 1'
#
loop_
_entity.id
_entity.type
_entity.pdbx_description
1 polymer ?
#
loop_
_entity_poly.entity_id
_entity_poly.type
_entity_poly.pdbx_seq_one_letter_code
_entity_poly.pdbx_strand_id
1 'polypeptide(L)'
;MYLPYNIKDKDLVYRTVRKIAKEKNLKVISYTDNIIKDKYADQTIFFVDPGKVLSLIMHAEVVVTNSFHGTAFSINLNKQFWTYMPSNFSTRITSILNLCGLDNRLLEAEITDNQINEVISFCNVNTVLQHERQKTYDFLAQALQ
;
A
#
# COMPACT_ATOMS: atom_id res chain seq x y z
N MET A 1 -4.78 -2.96 7.21
CA MET A 1 -3.53 -2.31 7.67
C MET A 1 -3.51 -0.87 7.20
N TYR A 2 -3.03 0.07 8.01
CA TYR A 2 -3.07 1.49 7.66
C TYR A 2 -1.80 2.26 8.04
N LEU A 3 -1.18 2.99 7.10
CA LEU A 3 0.08 3.72 7.34
C LEU A 3 0.23 5.06 6.59
N PRO A 4 -0.22 6.16 7.19
CA PRO A 4 0.05 7.50 6.70
C PRO A 4 1.20 8.19 7.45
N TYR A 5 2.26 8.54 6.73
CA TYR A 5 3.38 9.37 7.20
C TYR A 5 3.55 10.57 6.27
N ASN A 6 3.79 11.79 6.78
CA ASN A 6 3.90 13.00 5.94
C ASN A 6 2.73 13.20 4.95
N ILE A 7 1.48 13.14 5.43
CA ILE A 7 0.27 13.49 4.66
C ILE A 7 -0.22 14.89 5.05
N LYS A 8 -0.67 15.68 4.07
CA LYS A 8 -1.28 17.00 4.29
C LYS A 8 -2.62 16.90 5.02
N ASP A 9 -3.55 16.10 4.48
CA ASP A 9 -4.86 15.85 5.07
C ASP A 9 -4.96 14.44 5.66
N LYS A 10 -4.61 14.29 6.93
CA LYS A 10 -4.73 13.00 7.62
C LYS A 10 -6.19 12.59 7.84
N ASP A 11 -7.09 13.55 8.05
CA ASP A 11 -8.50 13.27 8.34
C ASP A 11 -9.20 12.64 7.14
N LEU A 12 -8.88 13.07 5.92
CA LEU A 12 -9.31 12.43 4.68
C LEU A 12 -9.01 10.93 4.67
N VAL A 13 -7.75 10.61 4.95
CA VAL A 13 -7.28 9.23 4.86
C VAL A 13 -7.85 8.39 6.01
N TYR A 14 -8.03 8.99 7.20
CA TYR A 14 -8.74 8.34 8.31
C TYR A 14 -10.20 8.01 7.97
N ARG A 15 -10.93 8.93 7.32
CA ARG A 15 -12.30 8.66 6.88
C ARG A 15 -12.35 7.48 5.92
N THR A 16 -11.47 7.45 4.91
CA THR A 16 -11.33 6.33 3.98
C THR A 16 -11.11 4.99 4.69
N VAL A 17 -10.18 4.95 5.66
CA VAL A 17 -9.87 3.72 6.39
C VAL A 17 -11.05 3.23 7.20
N ARG A 18 -11.72 4.13 7.94
CA ARG A 18 -12.87 3.75 8.76
C ARG A 18 -14.05 3.32 7.89
N LYS A 19 -14.20 3.91 6.71
CA LYS A 19 -15.21 3.53 5.72
C LYS A 19 -14.97 2.11 5.19
N ILE A 20 -13.75 1.81 4.74
CA ILE A 20 -13.36 0.45 4.30
C ILE A 20 -13.55 -0.57 5.43
N ALA A 21 -13.09 -0.23 6.64
CA ALA A 21 -13.16 -1.13 7.80
C ALA A 21 -14.61 -1.47 8.17
N LYS A 22 -15.51 -0.47 8.14
CA LYS A 22 -16.93 -0.67 8.40
C LYS A 22 -17.58 -1.56 7.33
N GLU A 23 -17.34 -1.25 6.06
CA GLU A 23 -17.97 -1.98 4.94
C GLU A 23 -17.54 -3.44 4.88
N LYS A 24 -16.26 -3.72 5.15
CA LYS A 24 -15.69 -5.07 5.11
C LYS A 24 -15.68 -5.78 6.47
N ASN A 25 -16.23 -5.16 7.52
CA ASN A 25 -16.19 -5.65 8.90
C ASN A 25 -14.77 -6.03 9.38
N LEU A 26 -13.80 -5.15 9.11
CA LEU A 26 -12.39 -5.35 9.42
C LEU A 26 -11.92 -4.51 10.62
N LYS A 27 -10.86 -4.97 11.28
CA LYS A 27 -10.13 -4.17 12.27
C LYS A 27 -9.07 -3.30 11.59
N VAL A 28 -8.93 -2.06 12.06
CA VAL A 28 -7.88 -1.13 11.66
C VAL A 28 -6.66 -1.35 12.54
N ILE A 29 -5.58 -1.83 11.91
CA ILE A 29 -4.27 -1.97 12.54
C ILE A 29 -3.30 -0.98 11.91
N SER A 30 -2.66 -0.15 12.74
CA SER A 30 -1.55 0.73 12.36
C SER A 30 -0.28 0.35 13.13
N TYR A 31 0.84 0.96 12.77
CA TYR A 31 2.05 0.91 13.58
C TYR A 31 2.74 2.26 13.66
N THR A 32 3.65 2.40 14.62
CA THR A 32 4.41 3.62 14.85
C THR A 32 5.77 3.30 15.47
N ASP A 33 6.76 4.15 15.22
CA ASP A 33 8.11 4.07 15.79
C ASP A 33 8.28 4.93 17.05
N ASN A 34 7.17 5.37 17.64
CA ASN A 34 7.13 6.15 18.87
C ASN A 34 6.14 5.52 19.87
N ILE A 35 5.92 6.16 21.01
CA ILE A 35 4.99 5.67 22.05
C ILE A 35 3.56 6.19 21.90
N ILE A 36 3.25 6.91 20.81
CA ILE A 36 1.97 7.58 20.62
C ILE A 36 1.04 6.66 19.85
N LYS A 37 -0.09 6.27 20.46
CA LYS A 37 -1.11 5.47 19.80
C LYS A 37 -1.76 6.26 18.66
N ASP A 38 -2.00 5.62 17.52
CA ASP A 38 -2.92 6.16 16.52
C ASP A 38 -4.36 6.09 17.07
N LYS A 39 -4.98 7.26 17.23
CA LYS A 39 -6.33 7.40 17.80
C LYS A 39 -7.43 6.83 16.89
N TYR A 40 -7.15 6.59 15.61
CA TYR A 40 -8.11 6.06 14.64
C TYR A 40 -7.91 4.59 14.31
N ALA A 41 -6.85 3.97 14.85
CA ALA A 41 -6.65 2.53 14.77
C ALA A 41 -7.28 1.82 15.96
N ASP A 42 -7.89 0.66 15.71
CA ASP A 42 -8.39 -0.21 16.77
C ASP A 42 -7.20 -0.78 17.56
N GLN A 43 -6.07 -1.03 16.87
CA GLN A 43 -4.81 -1.45 17.47
C GLN A 43 -3.62 -0.74 16.80
N THR A 44 -2.70 -0.24 17.63
CA THR A 44 -1.42 0.33 17.19
C THR A 44 -0.29 -0.57 17.67
N ILE A 45 0.56 -1.02 16.76
CA ILE A 45 1.77 -1.77 17.09
C ILE A 45 2.94 -0.79 17.24
N PHE A 46 3.67 -0.87 18.35
CA PHE A 46 4.76 0.04 18.66
C PHE A 46 6.12 -0.58 18.30
N PHE A 47 7.05 0.25 17.83
CA PHE A 47 8.45 -0.11 17.56
C PHE A 47 8.60 -1.35 16.68
N VAL A 48 8.04 -1.29 15.47
CA VAL A 48 8.04 -2.41 14.54
C VAL A 48 9.33 -2.49 13.74
N ASP A 49 9.91 -3.69 13.64
CA ASP A 49 10.97 -3.96 12.69
C ASP A 49 10.42 -4.17 11.26
N PRO A 50 11.27 -4.11 10.22
CA PRO A 50 10.84 -4.31 8.84
C PRO A 50 10.15 -5.65 8.56
N GLY A 51 10.55 -6.73 9.25
CA GLY A 51 9.93 -8.04 9.12
C GLY A 51 8.50 -8.05 9.68
N LYS A 52 8.28 -7.36 10.80
CA LYS A 52 6.95 -7.18 11.38
C LYS A 52 6.05 -6.35 10.48
N VAL A 53 6.58 -5.28 9.85
CA VAL A 53 5.85 -4.51 8.83
C VAL A 53 5.41 -5.40 7.68
N LEU A 54 6.31 -6.23 7.15
CA LEU A 54 6.00 -7.15 6.06
C LEU A 54 4.94 -8.19 6.46
N SER A 55 5.05 -8.74 7.67
CA SER A 55 4.05 -9.66 8.24
C SER A 55 2.67 -9.00 8.33
N LEU A 56 2.59 -7.75 8.79
CA LEU A 56 1.34 -6.99 8.85
C LEU A 56 0.71 -6.79 7.46
N ILE A 57 1.52 -6.50 6.43
CA ILE A 57 1.04 -6.39 5.04
C ILE A 57 0.55 -7.74 4.54
N MET A 58 1.34 -8.79 4.75
CA MET A 58 1.06 -10.15 4.28
C MET A 58 -0.23 -10.73 4.85
N HIS A 59 -0.61 -10.37 6.07
CA HIS A 59 -1.84 -10.84 6.71
C HIS A 59 -3.00 -9.85 6.63
N ALA A 60 -2.80 -8.66 6.07
CA ALA A 60 -3.89 -7.71 5.86
C ALA A 60 -4.79 -8.14 4.69
N GLU A 61 -6.11 -7.98 4.87
CA GLU A 61 -7.07 -8.09 3.77
C GLU A 61 -6.97 -6.89 2.82
N VAL A 62 -6.90 -5.68 3.41
CA VAL A 62 -6.70 -4.42 2.68
C VAL A 62 -5.63 -3.58 3.34
N VAL A 63 -4.76 -2.99 2.52
CA VAL A 63 -3.73 -2.03 2.94
C VAL A 63 -4.11 -0.63 2.47
N VAL A 64 -4.11 0.35 3.37
CA VAL A 64 -4.20 1.77 3.00
C VAL A 64 -2.89 2.45 3.38
N THR A 65 -2.22 3.08 2.42
CA THR A 65 -0.88 3.65 2.63
C THR A 65 -0.68 4.95 1.87
N ASN A 66 0.43 5.63 2.11
CA ASN A 66 0.94 6.70 1.25
C ASN A 66 2.45 6.59 1.03
N SER A 67 3.01 5.43 1.36
CA SER A 67 4.44 5.16 1.27
C SER A 67 4.72 4.32 0.03
N PHE A 68 5.86 4.60 -0.62
CA PHE A 68 6.30 3.77 -1.74
C PHE A 68 6.44 2.29 -1.34
N HIS A 69 7.03 2.00 -0.18
CA HIS A 69 7.22 0.62 0.29
C HIS A 69 5.89 -0.07 0.55
N GLY A 70 4.92 0.59 1.21
CA GLY A 70 3.59 0.03 1.43
C GLY A 70 2.91 -0.34 0.11
N THR A 71 3.01 0.54 -0.89
CA THR A 71 2.47 0.29 -2.24
C THR A 71 3.19 -0.86 -2.93
N ALA A 72 4.54 -0.81 -2.99
CA ALA A 72 5.34 -1.82 -3.66
C ALA A 72 5.19 -3.21 -3.03
N PHE A 73 5.19 -3.31 -1.69
CA PHE A 73 4.95 -4.58 -1.01
C PHE A 73 3.53 -5.09 -1.19
N SER A 74 2.52 -4.22 -1.21
CA SER A 74 1.14 -4.64 -1.48
C SER A 74 1.00 -5.23 -2.88
N ILE A 75 1.60 -4.58 -3.88
CA ILE A 75 1.68 -5.09 -5.25
C ILE A 75 2.40 -6.45 -5.29
N ASN A 76 3.60 -6.53 -4.71
CA ASN A 76 4.43 -7.73 -4.75
C ASN A 76 3.85 -8.92 -3.99
N LEU A 77 3.04 -8.67 -2.95
CA LEU A 77 2.38 -9.68 -2.12
C LEU A 77 0.92 -9.93 -2.51
N ASN A 78 0.48 -9.40 -3.66
CA ASN A 78 -0.89 -9.54 -4.18
C ASN A 78 -1.97 -9.13 -3.16
N LYS A 79 -1.78 -8.01 -2.48
CA LYS A 79 -2.72 -7.48 -1.47
C LYS A 79 -3.60 -6.40 -2.05
N GLN A 80 -4.89 -6.45 -1.72
CA GLN A 80 -5.79 -5.35 -2.05
C GLN A 80 -5.30 -4.09 -1.33
N PHE A 81 -5.19 -2.97 -2.05
CA PHE A 81 -4.66 -1.75 -1.47
C PHE A 81 -5.24 -0.49 -2.09
N TRP A 82 -5.11 0.60 -1.33
CA TRP A 82 -5.35 1.96 -1.77
C TRP A 82 -4.19 2.83 -1.31
N THR A 83 -3.74 3.73 -2.19
CA THR A 83 -2.63 4.63 -1.86
C THR A 83 -3.00 6.08 -2.04
N TYR A 84 -2.47 6.92 -1.17
CA TYR A 84 -2.50 8.38 -1.30
C TYR A 84 -1.11 8.90 -1.68
N MET A 85 -1.04 10.13 -2.20
CA MET A 85 0.25 10.79 -2.38
C MET A 85 0.80 11.33 -1.04
N PRO A 86 2.09 11.11 -0.74
CA PRO A 86 2.76 11.81 0.34
C PRO A 86 2.94 13.29 -0.02
N SER A 87 3.15 14.14 0.98
CA SER A 87 3.38 15.58 0.77
C SER A 87 4.59 15.89 -0.11
N ASN A 88 5.59 15.01 -0.13
CA ASN A 88 6.84 15.10 -0.91
C ASN A 88 7.20 13.73 -1.50
N PHE A 89 7.95 13.67 -2.60
CA PHE A 89 8.50 12.44 -3.21
C PHE A 89 7.46 11.46 -3.79
N SER A 90 6.59 11.95 -4.67
CA SER A 90 5.45 11.21 -5.26
C SER A 90 5.77 10.30 -6.45
N THR A 91 6.86 10.56 -7.18
CA THR A 91 7.09 9.97 -8.52
C THR A 91 7.20 8.44 -8.50
N ARG A 92 7.77 7.84 -7.46
CA ARG A 92 7.93 6.37 -7.40
C ARG A 92 6.60 5.63 -7.25
N ILE A 93 5.63 6.22 -6.56
CA ILE A 93 4.30 5.62 -6.41
C ILE A 93 3.59 5.64 -7.76
N THR A 94 3.55 6.79 -8.43
CA THR A 94 2.90 6.87 -9.75
C THR A 94 3.60 5.97 -10.78
N SER A 95 4.94 5.93 -10.79
CA SER A 95 5.68 5.06 -11.72
C SER A 95 5.34 3.58 -11.55
N ILE A 96 5.30 3.05 -10.32
CA ILE A 96 5.01 1.62 -10.11
C ILE A 96 3.54 1.27 -10.37
N LEU A 97 2.61 2.20 -10.06
CA LEU A 97 1.20 2.02 -10.39
C LEU A 97 1.00 1.98 -11.91
N ASN A 98 1.59 2.93 -12.63
CA ASN A 98 1.49 3.00 -14.09
C ASN A 98 2.09 1.75 -14.75
N LEU A 99 3.28 1.33 -14.29
CA LEU A 99 3.93 0.11 -14.75
C LEU A 99 2.99 -1.10 -14.63
N CYS A 100 2.29 -1.23 -13.50
CA CYS A 100 1.42 -2.38 -13.22
C CYS A 100 -0.02 -2.20 -13.74
N GLY A 101 -0.37 -1.08 -14.37
CA GLY A 101 -1.75 -0.76 -14.76
C GLY A 101 -2.71 -0.61 -13.58
N LEU A 102 -2.23 -0.05 -12.46
CA LEU A 102 -2.95 0.12 -11.20
C LEU A 102 -3.19 1.59 -10.84
N ASP A 103 -3.20 2.49 -11.82
CA ASP A 103 -3.40 3.94 -11.61
C ASP A 103 -4.70 4.24 -10.84
N ASN A 104 -5.74 3.42 -11.02
CA ASN A 104 -7.00 3.54 -10.29
C ASN A 104 -6.88 3.33 -8.77
N ARG A 105 -5.76 2.77 -8.26
CA ARG A 105 -5.52 2.58 -6.83
C ARG A 105 -4.98 3.82 -6.12
N LEU A 106 -4.68 4.88 -6.88
CA LEU A 106 -4.36 6.19 -6.34
C LEU A 106 -5.64 6.95 -5.98
N LEU A 107 -5.77 7.32 -4.70
CA LEU A 107 -6.86 8.16 -4.22
C LEU A 107 -6.40 9.61 -4.07
N GLU A 108 -7.17 10.53 -4.65
CA GLU A 108 -7.04 11.98 -4.45
C GLU A 108 -8.07 12.52 -3.45
N ALA A 109 -9.14 11.78 -3.24
CA ALA A 109 -10.26 12.13 -2.37
C ALA A 109 -10.62 10.95 -1.44
N GLU A 110 -11.73 11.10 -0.71
CA GLU A 110 -12.27 10.04 0.13
C GLU A 110 -12.75 8.90 -0.77
N ILE A 111 -12.54 7.67 -0.33
CA ILE A 111 -12.93 6.50 -1.12
C ILE A 111 -14.46 6.43 -1.30
N THR A 112 -14.89 6.17 -2.53
CA THR A 112 -16.30 5.98 -2.87
C THR A 112 -16.75 4.54 -2.58
N ASP A 113 -18.06 4.30 -2.46
CA ASP A 113 -18.60 2.96 -2.17
C ASP A 113 -18.28 1.96 -3.28
N ASN A 114 -18.27 2.44 -4.54
CA ASN A 114 -17.88 1.64 -5.70
C ASN A 114 -16.42 1.21 -5.60
N GLN A 115 -15.52 2.14 -5.27
CA GLN A 115 -14.09 1.86 -5.12
C GLN A 115 -13.82 0.83 -4.01
N ILE A 116 -14.53 0.87 -2.87
CA ILE A 116 -14.32 -0.11 -1.78
C ILE A 116 -14.48 -1.57 -2.25
N ASN A 117 -15.34 -1.78 -3.25
CA ASN A 117 -15.65 -3.09 -3.81
C ASN A 117 -14.78 -3.46 -5.02
N GLU A 118 -13.92 -2.57 -5.50
CA GLU A 118 -12.99 -2.87 -6.59
C GLU A 118 -11.89 -3.83 -6.15
N VAL A 119 -11.80 -4.98 -6.82
CA VAL A 119 -10.81 -6.03 -6.56
C VAL A 119 -9.72 -6.02 -7.63
N ILE A 120 -8.46 -6.05 -7.21
CA ILE A 120 -7.31 -6.17 -8.11
C ILE A 120 -7.24 -7.60 -8.63
N SER A 121 -7.21 -7.75 -9.95
CA SER A 121 -6.80 -9.00 -10.60
C SER A 121 -5.28 -8.97 -10.81
N PHE A 122 -4.57 -9.80 -10.03
CA PHE A 122 -3.11 -9.81 -10.02
C PHE A 122 -2.47 -10.62 -11.15
N CYS A 123 -3.24 -11.26 -12.03
CA CYS A 123 -2.68 -12.03 -13.15
C CYS A 123 -1.80 -11.16 -14.04
N ASN A 124 -2.33 -10.02 -14.51
CA ASN A 124 -1.59 -9.09 -15.37
C ASN A 124 -0.46 -8.40 -14.62
N VAL A 125 -0.71 -8.01 -13.36
CA VAL A 125 0.30 -7.39 -12.49
C VAL A 125 1.52 -8.32 -12.34
N ASN A 126 1.30 -9.59 -12.04
CA ASN A 126 2.39 -10.56 -11.88
C ASN A 126 3.13 -10.83 -13.18
N THR A 127 2.44 -10.85 -14.33
CA THR A 127 3.08 -10.96 -15.64
C THR A 127 4.04 -9.78 -15.89
N VAL A 128 3.60 -8.55 -15.63
CA VAL A 128 4.45 -7.36 -15.77
C VAL A 128 5.66 -7.44 -14.83
N LEU A 129 5.44 -7.75 -13.55
CA LEU A 129 6.54 -7.87 -12.59
C LEU A 129 7.54 -8.95 -12.98
N GLN A 130 7.07 -10.10 -13.50
CA GLN A 130 7.95 -11.16 -13.95
C GLN A 130 8.79 -10.72 -15.15
N HIS A 131 8.19 -9.99 -16.10
CA HIS A 131 8.92 -9.42 -17.24
C HIS A 131 10.01 -8.43 -16.81
N GLU A 132 9.71 -7.50 -15.90
CA GLU A 132 10.70 -6.53 -15.42
C GLU A 132 11.82 -7.18 -14.59
N ARG A 133 11.50 -8.24 -13.81
CA ARG A 133 12.52 -9.05 -13.14
C ARG A 133 13.42 -9.76 -14.14
N GLN A 134 12.85 -10.33 -15.20
CA GLN A 134 13.62 -11.02 -16.23
C GLN A 134 14.64 -10.10 -16.89
N LYS A 135 14.24 -8.87 -17.27
CA LYS A 135 15.18 -7.86 -17.79
C LYS A 135 16.36 -7.61 -16.84
N THR A 136 16.08 -7.57 -15.54
CA THR A 136 17.12 -7.37 -14.52
C THR A 136 18.06 -8.58 -14.44
N TYR A 137 17.52 -9.79 -14.47
CA TYR A 137 18.34 -11.01 -14.49
C TYR A 137 19.21 -11.09 -15.76
N ASP A 138 18.66 -10.76 -16.92
CA ASP A 138 19.38 -10.77 -18.18
C ASP A 138 20.53 -9.75 -18.17
N PHE A 139 20.26 -8.53 -17.67
CA PHE A 139 21.29 -7.51 -17.51
C PHE A 139 22.41 -7.96 -16.55
N LEU A 140 22.06 -8.49 -15.38
CA LEU A 140 23.06 -8.96 -14.40
C LEU A 140 23.89 -10.13 -14.94
N ALA A 141 23.26 -11.04 -15.69
CA ALA A 141 23.95 -12.15 -16.33
C ALA A 141 24.96 -11.68 -17.39
N GLN A 142 24.66 -10.59 -18.10
CA GLN A 142 25.58 -9.98 -19.07
C GLN A 142 26.70 -9.18 -18.39
N ALA A 143 26.39 -8.45 -17.31
CA ALA A 143 27.35 -7.57 -16.65
C ALA A 143 28.36 -8.30 -15.75
N LEU A 144 28.05 -9.54 -15.35
CA LEU A 144 28.89 -10.38 -14.48
C LEU A 144 29.67 -11.47 -15.25
N GLN A 145 29.59 -11.49 -16.58
CA GLN A 145 30.45 -12.29 -17.46
C GLN A 145 31.69 -11.49 -17.85
#